data_AF-A0A168HYM3-F1
#
_entry.id   AF-A0A168HYM3-F1
#
_cell.length_a   1.000
_cell.length_b   1.000
_cell.length_c   1.000
_cell.angle_alpha   90.00
_cell.angle_beta   90.00
_cell.angle_gamma   90.00
#
_symmetry.space_group_name_H-M   'P 1'
#
loop_
_entity.id
_entity.type
_entity.pdbx_description
1 polymer ?
#
loop_
_entity_poly.entity_id
_entity_poly.type
_entity_poly.pdbx_seq_one_letter_code
_entity_poly.pdbx_strand_id
1 'polypeptide(L)' 'EVYPIVGILGVALSGAVFFSARAIRAPDVAWNHKANPHPWQEIKENEQVKLLAYNQKY' A
#
# COMPACT_ATOMS: atom_id res chain seq x y z
N GLU A 1 -3.43 33.19 -8.42
CA GLU A 1 -4.42 32.36 -7.69
C GLU A 1 -4.21 30.85 -7.85
N VAL A 2 -3.06 30.40 -8.37
CA VAL A 2 -2.82 28.98 -8.71
C VAL A 2 -2.25 28.16 -7.55
N TYR A 3 -1.61 28.80 -6.58
CA TYR A 3 -1.01 28.16 -5.40
C TYR A 3 -1.92 27.15 -4.66
N PRO A 4 -3.20 27.45 -4.35
CA PRO A 4 -4.06 26.49 -3.69
C PRO A 4 -4.37 25.25 -4.55
N ILE A 5 -4.56 25.43 -5.86
CA ILE A 5 -4.87 24.33 -6.79
C ILE A 5 -3.67 23.40 -6.94
N VAL A 6 -2.46 23.97 -7.09
CA VAL A 6 -1.23 23.18 -7.18
C VAL A 6 -0.97 22.41 -5.89
N GLY A 7 -1.28 23.00 -4.73
CA GLY A 7 -1.18 22.32 -3.44
C GLY A 7 -2.09 21.09 -3.36
N ILE A 8 -3.38 21.25 -3.67
CA ILE A 8 -4.35 20.15 -3.62
C ILE A 8 -4.01 19.06 -4.65
N LEU A 9 -3.61 19.45 -5.87
CA LEU A 9 -3.24 18.50 -6.91
C LEU A 9 -1.99 17.70 -6.54
N GLY A 10 -0.98 18.36 -5.95
CA GLY A 10 0.23 17.69 -5.47
C GLY A 10 -0.07 16.64 -4.39
N VAL A 11 -0.95 16.98 -3.44
CA VAL A 11 -1.40 16.04 -2.41
C VAL A 11 -2.17 14.87 -3.04
N ALA A 12 -3.08 15.13 -3.98
CA ALA A 12 -3.86 14.09 -4.64
C ALA A 12 -2.97 13.10 -5.42
N LEU A 13 -2.03 13.61 -6.23
CA LEU A 13 -1.12 12.78 -7.03
C LEU A 13 -0.17 11.98 -6.14
N SER A 14 0.42 12.61 -5.13
CA SER A 14 1.33 11.92 -4.19
C SER A 14 0.58 10.84 -3.40
N GLY A 15 -0.64 11.12 -2.94
CA GLY A 15 -1.52 10.15 -2.29
C GLY A 15 -1.85 8.97 -3.21
N ALA A 16 -2.18 9.23 -4.47
CA ALA A 16 -2.48 8.19 -5.46
C ALA A 16 -1.27 7.28 -5.73
N VAL A 17 -0.08 7.86 -5.91
CA VAL A 17 1.16 7.10 -6.11
C VAL A 17 1.47 6.25 -4.88
N PHE A 18 1.38 6.83 -3.68
CA PHE A 18 1.62 6.14 -2.42
C PHE A 18 0.68 4.95 -2.23
N PHE A 19 -0.63 5.16 -2.44
CA PHE A 19 -1.63 4.10 -2.33
C PHE A 19 -1.40 2.98 -3.35
N SER A 20 -1.14 3.34 -4.61
CA SER A 20 -0.92 2.36 -5.67
C SER A 20 0.33 1.51 -5.40
N ALA A 21 1.42 2.14 -4.96
CA ALA A 21 2.65 1.45 -4.59
C ALA A 21 2.44 0.45 -3.44
N ARG A 22 1.59 0.78 -2.47
CA ARG A 22 1.26 -0.12 -1.36
C ARG A 22 0.32 -1.26 -1.79
N ALA A 23 -0.65 -0.97 -2.66
CA ALA A 23 -1.62 -1.96 -3.17
C ALA A 23 -0.95 -3.03 -4.03
N ILE A 24 0.03 -2.63 -4.85
CA ILE A 24 0.84 -3.54 -5.68
C ILE A 24 1.62 -4.57 -4.84
N ARG A 25 1.97 -4.22 -3.59
CA ARG A 25 2.68 -5.09 -2.64
C ARG A 25 1.76 -5.74 -1.61
N ALA A 26 0.46 -5.77 -1.86
CA ALA A 26 -0.49 -6.40 -0.95
C ALA A 26 -0.31 -7.94 -0.97
N PRO A 27 -0.62 -8.63 0.15
CA PRO A 27 -0.57 -10.09 0.26
C PRO A 27 -1.33 -10.83 -0.83
N ASP A 28 -2.33 -10.21 -1.45
CA ASP A 28 -3.20 -10.85 -2.44
C ASP A 28 -2.62 -10.77 -3.85
N VAL A 29 -1.56 -9.98 -4.06
CA VAL A 29 -0.97 -9.71 -5.37
C VAL A 29 0.33 -10.51 -5.53
N ALA A 30 0.29 -11.54 -6.36
CA ALA A 30 1.46 -12.33 -6.72
C ALA A 30 2.10 -11.79 -8.02
N TRP A 31 3.35 -11.31 -7.94
CA TRP A 31 4.13 -10.91 -9.12
C TRP A 31 4.86 -12.09 -9.77
N ASN A 32 5.26 -13.08 -8.98
CA ASN A 32 6.03 -14.23 -9.43
C ASN A 32 5.36 -15.54 -9.01
N HIS A 33 4.41 -15.99 -9.82
CA HIS A 33 3.67 -17.24 -9.58
C HIS A 33 4.52 -18.52 -9.62
N LYS A 34 5.78 -18.47 -10.08
CA LYS A 34 6.66 -19.64 -10.17
C LYS A 34 7.50 -19.85 -8.91
N ALA A 35 8.05 -18.77 -8.34
CA ALA A 35 8.91 -18.87 -7.17
C ALA A 35 8.16 -18.63 -5.85
N ASN A 36 7.10 -17.82 -5.87
CA ASN A 36 6.26 -17.57 -4.71
C ASN A 36 4.77 -17.58 -5.11
N PRO A 37 4.14 -18.78 -5.17
CA PRO A 37 2.73 -18.93 -5.50
C PRO A 37 1.78 -18.32 -4.47
N HIS A 38 2.25 -18.14 -3.23
CA HIS A 38 1.46 -17.71 -2.08
C HIS A 38 2.12 -16.48 -1.42
N PRO A 39 1.94 -15.29 -1.99
CA PRO A 39 2.56 -14.04 -1.54
C PRO A 39 2.45 -13.76 -0.03
N TRP A 40 1.37 -14.18 0.62
CA TRP A 40 1.19 -14.04 2.06
C TRP A 40 2.18 -14.85 2.92
N GLN A 41 2.89 -15.83 2.36
CA GLN A 41 3.90 -16.62 3.11
C GLN A 41 5.13 -15.79 3.51
N GLU A 42 5.39 -14.66 2.85
CA GLU A 42 6.54 -13.79 3.16
C GLU A 42 6.27 -12.81 4.31
N ILE A 43 5.02 -12.73 4.77
CA ILE A 43 4.57 -11.75 5.76
C ILE A 43 4.91 -12.24 7.16
N LYS A 44 5.58 -11.38 7.94
CA LYS A 44 5.95 -11.72 9.32
C LYS A 44 4.73 -11.62 10.24
N GLU A 45 4.69 -12.45 11.28
CA GLU A 45 3.57 -12.48 12.24
C GLU A 45 3.25 -11.13 12.89
N ASN A 46 4.26 -10.26 13.09
CA ASN A 46 4.10 -8.92 13.67
C ASN A 46 4.00 -7.80 12.60
N GLU A 47 3.76 -8.15 11.33
CA GLU A 47 3.67 -7.16 10.25
C GLU A 47 2.21 -6.76 9.97
N GLN A 48 1.93 -5.46 10.08
CA GLN A 48 0.62 -4.92 9.76
C GLN A 48 0.39 -4.83 8.25
N VAL A 49 -0.43 -5.73 7.73
CA VAL A 49 -0.83 -5.74 6.32
C VAL A 49 -1.92 -4.72 5.99
N LYS A 50 -2.71 -4.33 6.99
CA LYS A 50 -3.84 -3.41 6.84
C LYS A 50 -3.35 -1.98 6.61
N LEU A 51 -3.97 -1.31 5.66
CA LEU A 51 -3.72 0.10 5.37
C LEU A 51 -4.02 1.01 6.56
N LEU A 52 -5.13 0.73 7.27
CA LEU A 52 -5.56 1.46 8.45
C LEU A 52 -5.97 0.46 9.51
N ALA A 53 -5.43 0.62 10.71
CA ALA A 53 -5.59 -0.35 11.76
C ALA A 53 -5.71 0.36 13.11
N TYR A 54 -6.94 0.62 13.50
CA TYR A 54 -7.26 1.45 14.65
C TYR A 54 -7.14 0.71 16.00
N ASN A 55 -7.25 -0.62 15.98
CA ASN A 55 -7.22 -1.49 17.17
C ASN A 55 -6.42 -2.80 16.91
N GLN A 56 -5.26 -2.73 16.25
CA GLN A 56 -4.42 -3.95 16.14
C GLN A 56 -3.79 -4.22 17.50
N LYS A 57 -4.32 -5.21 18.21
CA LYS A 57 -3.61 -5.86 19.31
C LYS A 57 -2.95 -7.11 18.72
N TYR A 58 -1.63 -7.05 18.62
CA TYR A 58 -0.73 -8.06 18.07
C TYR A 58 -0.93 -8.31 16.58
#